data_AF-A0A091V8T6-F1
#
_entry.id   AF-A0A091V8T6-F1
#
_cell.length_a   1.000
_cell.length_b   1.000
_cell.length_c   1.000
_cell.angle_alpha   90.00
_cell.angle_beta   90.00
_cell.angle_gamma   90.00
#
_symmetry.space_group_name_H-M   'P 1'
#
loop_
_entity.id
_entity.type
_entity.pdbx_description
1 polymer ?
#
loop_
_entity_poly.entity_id
_entity_poly.type
_entity_poly.pdbx_seq_one_letter_code
_entity_poly.pdbx_strand_id
1 'polypeptide(L)'
;QSIGCDDYLGSDKVIDKCGICGGDNTACKVVSGVFKHTLTNLGYHKIVEIPEGATKINITEMSKSNNYLALRSRSGRSIINGNWAIDRPGRYEGGGTMFTYKRPNEISSTAGESFLADGPTNEVLDVYMIHQQPNPGIHYEYIIPGENVISPQLLAQRRPGEPLNGQLGMPESTNHEDEDLHRETDTLTGQATGTFPVTQPGRFPSHQPENQVPAVQPPRQNREHNWKQIGKTECSTTCGKGSQYPVFHCVNRITHEEVPESYCDSSTKPIPEEEACNLFPCPAFWDIGEWSECSKTCGLGMQHRQILCRQMYANRTLTVQQYRCHHLEKPETTSTCQLKICSEWQIRTEWTSCSVPCGVGQRTRDVKCVSNLGDIVDDEECNMKLRPNDIENCDMGPCAKSWFLTDWSDRCSAECGDGVRTRSVVCMTNHVSSLPLEGCGNNRPSETTPCNNGPCAGKVEWFAGGWTQCSSECGSGTQQREVICARKTEGDFDVLNPYECSYLEKPPSQQSCYLKPCGSKWFHTEWSTCSKSCEGGFRVREVRCLSDDMTASTQCDPQLKPEEKEPCNTQDCIPEIDENCKDKYYNCNVVVQARLCVYTYYKTACCASCTRVANRQPGFLGRR
;
A
#
# COMPACT_ATOMS: atom_id res chain seq x y z
N GLN A 1 37.44 2.22 -58.13
CA GLN A 1 38.50 2.57 -57.14
C GLN A 1 37.83 3.18 -55.91
N SER A 2 38.48 3.13 -54.75
CA SER A 2 38.10 3.94 -53.59
C SER A 2 38.36 5.43 -53.86
N ILE A 3 37.62 6.30 -53.19
CA ILE A 3 38.01 7.70 -53.00
C ILE A 3 38.96 7.74 -51.79
N GLY A 4 40.12 8.37 -51.96
CA GLY A 4 41.02 8.68 -50.85
C GLY A 4 40.46 9.81 -50.00
N CYS A 5 41.04 10.05 -48.82
CA CYS A 5 40.56 11.10 -47.91
C CYS A 5 40.73 12.54 -48.42
N ASP A 6 41.36 12.72 -49.59
CA ASP A 6 41.55 13.98 -50.31
C ASP A 6 40.59 14.13 -51.50
N ASP A 7 39.46 13.41 -51.46
CA ASP A 7 38.40 13.36 -52.49
C ASP A 7 38.82 12.85 -53.88
N TYR A 8 40.07 12.39 -54.05
CA TYR A 8 40.56 11.84 -55.31
C TYR A 8 40.28 10.34 -55.45
N LEU A 9 39.64 9.96 -56.57
CA LEU A 9 39.44 8.57 -56.98
C LEU A 9 40.78 7.87 -57.28
N GLY A 10 41.10 6.83 -56.51
CA GLY A 10 42.36 6.08 -56.62
C GLY A 10 43.53 6.68 -55.84
N SER A 11 43.29 7.62 -54.93
CA SER A 11 44.30 8.08 -53.97
C SER A 11 44.45 7.09 -52.81
N ASP A 12 45.68 6.68 -52.51
CA ASP A 12 46.02 5.79 -51.39
C ASP A 12 46.02 6.51 -50.02
N LYS A 13 45.70 7.81 -49.97
CA LYS A 13 45.67 8.55 -48.71
C LYS A 13 44.50 8.13 -47.83
N VAL A 14 44.82 7.79 -46.59
CA VAL A 14 43.88 7.46 -45.51
C VAL A 14 43.94 8.56 -44.45
N ILE A 15 42.85 8.75 -43.71
CA ILE A 15 42.80 9.65 -42.55
C ILE A 15 43.67 9.06 -41.43
N ASP A 16 44.57 9.84 -40.86
CA ASP A 16 45.39 9.45 -39.72
C ASP A 16 44.57 9.39 -38.42
N LYS A 17 45.18 8.95 -37.31
CA LYS A 17 44.48 8.89 -36.01
C LYS A 17 44.00 10.27 -35.52
N CYS A 18 44.56 11.36 -36.04
CA CYS A 18 44.24 12.72 -35.66
C CYS A 18 43.11 13.35 -36.51
N GLY A 19 42.57 12.62 -37.49
CA GLY A 19 41.55 13.14 -38.39
C GLY A 19 42.11 13.86 -39.62
N ILE A 20 43.43 13.83 -39.84
CA ILE A 20 44.10 14.53 -40.95
C ILE A 20 44.32 13.58 -42.11
N CYS A 21 43.88 13.97 -43.30
CA CYS A 21 44.09 13.18 -44.52
C CYS A 21 45.58 13.10 -44.89
N GLY A 22 46.14 11.88 -44.91
CA GLY A 22 47.56 11.67 -45.18
C GLY A 22 48.50 12.25 -44.11
N GLY A 23 47.99 12.47 -42.88
CA GLY A 23 48.78 12.90 -41.73
C GLY A 23 49.72 11.79 -41.22
N ASP A 24 50.69 12.19 -40.40
CA ASP A 24 51.70 11.32 -39.80
C ASP A 24 51.38 10.88 -38.36
N ASN A 25 50.19 11.23 -37.85
CA ASN A 25 49.74 11.05 -36.46
C ASN A 25 50.46 11.94 -35.42
N THR A 26 51.22 12.96 -35.81
CA THR A 26 51.89 13.88 -34.85
C THR A 26 50.99 15.03 -34.37
N ALA A 27 49.93 15.36 -35.11
CA ALA A 27 49.06 16.51 -34.84
C ALA A 27 48.11 16.35 -33.63
N CYS A 28 48.13 15.19 -32.96
CA CYS A 28 47.29 14.89 -31.82
C CYS A 28 47.98 13.91 -30.85
N LYS A 29 47.48 13.85 -29.63
CA LYS A 29 47.92 12.91 -28.60
C LYS A 29 46.78 11.93 -28.29
N VAL A 30 46.93 10.69 -28.72
CA VAL A 30 46.09 9.58 -28.26
C VAL A 30 46.45 9.27 -26.80
N VAL A 31 45.46 9.29 -25.92
CA VAL A 31 45.57 8.90 -24.52
C VAL A 31 44.76 7.62 -24.32
N SER A 32 45.42 6.55 -23.88
CA SER A 32 44.79 5.24 -23.68
C SER A 32 45.31 4.58 -22.40
N GLY A 33 44.49 3.78 -21.74
CA GLY A 33 44.87 3.06 -20.52
C GLY A 33 43.82 2.06 -20.04
N VAL A 34 44.09 1.40 -18.91
CA VAL A 34 43.18 0.44 -18.28
C VAL A 34 43.22 0.59 -16.75
N PHE A 35 42.07 0.85 -16.14
CA PHE A 35 41.92 1.02 -14.71
C PHE A 35 41.52 -0.30 -14.04
N LYS A 36 42.44 -0.90 -13.25
CA LYS A 36 42.26 -2.19 -12.55
C LYS A 36 42.47 -2.10 -11.03
N HIS A 37 42.25 -0.93 -10.43
CA HIS A 37 42.41 -0.77 -8.99
C HIS A 37 41.39 -1.63 -8.22
N THR A 38 41.88 -2.32 -7.18
CA THR A 38 41.07 -3.02 -6.19
C THR A 38 40.47 -2.01 -5.23
N LEU A 39 39.15 -1.99 -5.12
CA LEU A 39 38.39 -1.08 -4.28
C LEU A 39 37.63 -1.90 -3.23
N THR A 40 37.47 -1.33 -2.04
CA THR A 40 36.81 -2.00 -0.90
C THR A 40 35.53 -1.31 -0.43
N ASN A 41 35.28 -0.09 -0.92
CA ASN A 41 34.24 0.80 -0.40
C ASN A 41 33.23 1.12 -1.52
N LEU A 42 31.94 0.95 -1.23
CA LEU A 42 30.84 1.41 -2.10
C LEU A 42 30.93 2.93 -2.30
N GLY A 43 30.80 3.39 -3.55
CA GLY A 43 30.88 4.82 -3.89
C GLY A 43 31.41 5.11 -5.29
N TYR A 44 31.58 6.40 -5.58
CA TYR A 44 32.13 6.93 -6.84
C TYR A 44 33.66 7.02 -6.77
N HIS A 45 34.36 6.26 -7.61
CA HIS A 45 35.83 6.24 -7.68
C HIS A 45 36.32 6.78 -9.03
N LYS A 46 37.16 7.83 -9.03
CA LYS A 46 37.64 8.48 -10.26
C LYS A 46 38.59 7.56 -11.04
N ILE A 47 38.30 7.37 -12.32
CA ILE A 47 39.05 6.53 -13.26
C ILE A 47 40.08 7.37 -14.03
N VAL A 48 39.61 8.42 -14.70
CA VAL A 48 40.40 9.29 -15.58
C VAL A 48 39.73 10.67 -15.70
N GLU A 49 40.52 11.68 -16.07
CA GLU A 49 40.07 13.04 -16.39
C GLU A 49 40.25 13.29 -17.89
N ILE A 50 39.16 13.63 -18.57
CA ILE A 50 39.13 13.95 -20.00
C ILE A 50 39.17 15.49 -20.11
N PRO A 51 40.18 16.08 -20.76
CA PRO A 51 40.28 17.53 -20.89
C PRO A 51 39.25 18.08 -21.90
N GLU A 52 39.18 19.41 -21.98
CA GLU A 52 38.56 20.11 -23.11
C GLU A 52 39.29 19.83 -24.43
N GLY A 53 38.60 20.01 -25.56
CA GLY A 53 39.09 19.69 -26.91
C GLY A 53 39.14 18.19 -27.26
N ALA A 54 38.92 17.29 -26.31
CA ALA A 54 39.05 15.85 -26.50
C ALA A 54 38.01 15.28 -27.48
N THR A 55 38.47 14.39 -28.37
CA THR A 55 37.68 13.74 -29.43
C THR A 55 37.82 12.22 -29.35
N LYS A 56 36.95 11.49 -30.06
CA LYS A 56 36.94 10.02 -30.15
C LYS A 56 37.06 9.33 -28.78
N ILE A 57 36.26 9.78 -27.83
CA ILE A 57 36.19 9.26 -26.47
C ILE A 57 35.50 7.90 -26.49
N ASN A 58 36.17 6.91 -25.91
CA ASN A 58 35.70 5.55 -25.73
C ASN A 58 36.06 5.08 -24.32
N ILE A 59 35.07 4.95 -23.44
CA ILE A 59 35.22 4.30 -22.13
C ILE A 59 34.42 3.00 -22.18
N THR A 60 35.07 1.85 -21.98
CA THR A 60 34.47 0.52 -22.07
C THR A 60 34.99 -0.40 -20.97
N GLU A 61 34.08 -1.02 -20.22
CA GLU A 61 34.37 -2.09 -19.28
C GLU A 61 34.78 -3.38 -20.02
N MET A 62 35.88 -4.02 -19.59
CA MET A 62 36.48 -5.15 -20.31
C MET A 62 35.62 -6.42 -20.33
N SER A 63 34.71 -6.60 -19.37
CA SER A 63 33.75 -7.70 -19.30
C SER A 63 32.63 -7.32 -18.33
N LYS A 64 31.38 -7.66 -18.63
CA LYS A 64 30.19 -7.33 -17.81
C LYS A 64 30.43 -7.49 -16.29
N SER A 65 30.17 -6.43 -15.54
CA SER A 65 30.06 -6.49 -14.08
C SER A 65 28.82 -5.74 -13.55
N ASN A 66 28.57 -5.82 -12.23
CA ASN A 66 27.54 -5.01 -11.56
C ASN A 66 28.01 -3.59 -11.22
N ASN A 67 29.24 -3.20 -11.57
CA ASN A 67 29.67 -1.79 -11.47
C ASN A 67 28.97 -0.94 -12.54
N TYR A 68 29.01 0.39 -12.37
CA TYR A 68 28.47 1.36 -13.33
C TYR A 68 29.51 2.43 -13.66
N LEU A 69 29.61 2.81 -14.93
CA LEU A 69 30.43 3.90 -15.45
C LEU A 69 29.65 5.21 -15.36
N ALA A 70 30.14 6.17 -14.59
CA ALA A 70 29.55 7.49 -14.46
C ALA A 70 30.43 8.57 -15.09
N LEU A 71 29.79 9.62 -15.58
CA LEU A 71 30.44 10.77 -16.23
C LEU A 71 29.93 12.04 -15.59
N ARG A 72 30.83 12.92 -15.15
CA ARG A 72 30.50 14.18 -14.47
C ARG A 72 31.41 15.30 -14.93
N SER A 73 30.85 16.46 -15.27
CA SER A 73 31.63 17.67 -15.52
C SER A 73 32.40 18.10 -14.26
N ARG A 74 33.55 18.75 -14.43
CA ARG A 74 34.31 19.38 -13.33
C ARG A 74 33.50 20.46 -12.58
N SER A 75 32.39 20.95 -13.15
CA SER A 75 31.39 21.78 -12.46
C SER A 75 30.56 21.05 -11.39
N GLY A 76 30.64 19.72 -11.32
CA GLY A 76 29.80 18.87 -10.49
C GLY A 76 28.52 18.36 -11.19
N ARG A 77 28.17 18.90 -12.38
CA ARG A 77 27.03 18.44 -13.18
C ARG A 77 27.25 17.01 -13.69
N SER A 78 26.46 16.07 -13.21
CA SER A 78 26.47 14.68 -13.71
C SER A 78 25.83 14.59 -15.11
N ILE A 79 26.38 13.71 -15.95
CA ILE A 79 25.99 13.52 -17.37
C ILE A 79 25.51 12.09 -17.61
N ILE A 80 26.12 11.10 -16.96
CA ILE A 80 25.73 9.67 -16.99
C ILE A 80 25.89 9.08 -15.58
N ASN A 81 24.92 8.29 -15.12
CA ASN A 81 24.91 7.55 -13.84
C ASN A 81 25.21 8.46 -12.63
N GLY A 82 24.53 9.61 -12.58
CA GLY A 82 24.74 10.66 -11.58
C GLY A 82 23.92 10.50 -10.29
N ASN A 83 24.41 11.09 -9.20
CA ASN A 83 23.66 11.25 -7.94
C ASN A 83 23.07 9.95 -7.36
N TRP A 84 23.77 8.82 -7.51
CA TRP A 84 23.34 7.45 -7.19
C TRP A 84 22.15 6.91 -8.01
N ALA A 85 21.65 7.66 -9.00
CA ALA A 85 20.71 7.17 -9.99
C ALA A 85 21.43 6.49 -11.16
N ILE A 86 20.79 5.47 -11.74
CA ILE A 86 21.29 4.75 -12.91
C ILE A 86 20.51 5.17 -14.15
N ASP A 87 21.24 5.56 -15.18
CA ASP A 87 20.74 6.00 -16.47
C ASP A 87 20.35 4.82 -17.37
N ARG A 88 19.48 5.09 -18.37
CA ARG A 88 19.07 4.09 -19.36
C ARG A 88 20.00 4.14 -20.58
N PRO A 89 20.33 3.02 -21.24
CA PRO A 89 21.07 3.04 -22.51
C PRO A 89 20.42 4.00 -23.52
N GLY A 90 21.21 4.94 -24.06
CA GLY A 90 20.67 6.13 -24.72
C GLY A 90 21.72 7.13 -25.17
N ARG A 91 21.30 8.37 -25.43
CA ARG A 91 22.17 9.49 -25.81
C ARG A 91 22.04 10.62 -24.81
N TYR A 92 23.19 11.16 -24.40
CA TYR A 92 23.35 12.08 -23.27
C TYR A 92 24.17 13.29 -23.71
N GLU A 93 23.62 14.49 -23.52
CA GLU A 93 24.27 15.75 -23.90
C GLU A 93 25.06 16.35 -22.73
N GLY A 94 26.32 16.67 -22.97
CA GLY A 94 27.19 17.25 -21.96
C GLY A 94 28.64 17.30 -22.44
N GLY A 95 29.47 18.14 -21.81
CA GLY A 95 30.82 18.34 -22.33
C GLY A 95 30.87 18.98 -23.71
N GLY A 96 29.80 19.61 -24.20
CA GLY A 96 29.74 20.15 -25.57
C GLY A 96 29.59 19.10 -26.68
N THR A 97 29.40 17.82 -26.32
CA THR A 97 29.23 16.72 -27.27
C THR A 97 28.09 15.78 -26.82
N MET A 98 27.81 14.75 -27.61
CA MET A 98 26.73 13.79 -27.34
C MET A 98 27.31 12.39 -27.08
N PHE A 99 27.24 11.96 -25.82
CA PHE A 99 27.67 10.64 -25.37
C PHE A 99 26.59 9.60 -25.68
N THR A 100 26.96 8.53 -26.37
CA THR A 100 26.13 7.34 -26.54
C THR A 100 26.49 6.32 -25.47
N TYR A 101 25.60 6.14 -24.49
CA TYR A 101 25.75 5.23 -23.37
C TYR A 101 25.08 3.88 -23.68
N LYS A 102 25.78 2.77 -23.45
CA LYS A 102 25.35 1.41 -23.80
C LYS A 102 25.61 0.45 -22.64
N ARG A 103 24.57 -0.25 -22.22
CA ARG A 103 24.63 -1.40 -21.30
C ARG A 103 23.97 -2.60 -21.98
N PRO A 104 24.72 -3.64 -22.40
CA PRO A 104 24.14 -4.81 -23.06
C PRO A 104 23.19 -5.61 -22.16
N ASN A 105 22.13 -6.17 -22.75
CA ASN A 105 21.17 -7.00 -22.01
C ASN A 105 21.77 -8.36 -21.62
N GLU A 106 21.39 -8.85 -20.44
CA GLU A 106 22.05 -9.98 -19.77
C GLU A 106 21.99 -11.32 -20.51
N ILE A 107 21.05 -11.47 -21.44
CA ILE A 107 20.74 -12.73 -22.12
C ILE A 107 21.63 -12.95 -23.37
N SER A 108 22.22 -11.90 -23.93
CA SER A 108 22.82 -11.95 -25.29
C SER A 108 24.26 -11.44 -25.41
N SER A 109 24.90 -10.95 -24.33
CA SER A 109 26.29 -10.49 -24.41
C SER A 109 27.06 -10.57 -23.10
N THR A 110 28.36 -10.84 -23.22
CA THR A 110 29.37 -10.72 -22.14
C THR A 110 30.09 -9.36 -22.15
N ALA A 111 29.84 -8.51 -23.16
CA ALA A 111 30.44 -7.19 -23.26
C ALA A 111 30.02 -6.30 -22.08
N GLY A 112 30.97 -5.52 -21.57
CA GLY A 112 30.74 -4.62 -20.45
C GLY A 112 29.97 -3.36 -20.81
N GLU A 113 29.71 -2.56 -19.78
CA GLU A 113 29.16 -1.22 -19.93
C GLU A 113 30.11 -0.29 -20.70
N SER A 114 29.57 0.64 -21.50
CA SER A 114 30.39 1.59 -22.27
C SER A 114 29.70 2.94 -22.51
N PHE A 115 30.50 3.99 -22.67
CA PHE A 115 30.04 5.25 -23.27
C PHE A 115 31.06 5.80 -24.27
N LEU A 116 30.52 6.36 -25.36
CA LEU A 116 31.24 6.74 -26.57
C LEU A 116 30.84 8.14 -27.02
N ALA A 117 31.79 9.02 -27.39
CA ALA A 117 31.48 10.32 -27.98
C ALA A 117 32.54 10.73 -29.03
N ASP A 118 32.10 11.38 -30.10
CA ASP A 118 33.02 11.89 -31.13
C ASP A 118 33.80 13.13 -30.66
N GLY A 119 33.26 13.92 -29.72
CA GLY A 119 33.82 15.21 -29.31
C GLY A 119 33.47 16.35 -30.28
N PRO A 120 34.26 17.45 -30.30
CA PRO A 120 35.24 17.82 -29.27
C PRO A 120 34.54 18.15 -27.95
N THR A 121 35.25 18.03 -26.82
CA THR A 121 34.73 18.51 -25.52
C THR A 121 34.91 20.02 -25.34
N ASN A 122 34.01 20.69 -24.61
CA ASN A 122 34.10 22.12 -24.26
C ASN A 122 34.30 22.41 -22.75
N GLU A 123 34.37 21.37 -21.93
CA GLU A 123 34.66 21.42 -20.50
C GLU A 123 35.41 20.15 -20.09
N VAL A 124 36.14 20.20 -18.98
CA VAL A 124 36.82 19.05 -18.39
C VAL A 124 35.81 18.10 -17.76
N LEU A 125 35.91 16.80 -18.08
CA LEU A 125 35.01 15.74 -17.62
C LEU A 125 35.74 14.69 -16.80
N ASP A 126 35.22 14.39 -15.62
CA ASP A 126 35.66 13.29 -14.78
C ASP A 126 34.86 12.01 -15.06
N VAL A 127 35.58 10.92 -15.28
CA VAL A 127 35.04 9.58 -15.43
C VAL A 127 35.14 8.85 -14.09
N TYR A 128 34.05 8.26 -13.60
CA TYR A 128 33.96 7.55 -12.33
C TYR A 128 33.42 6.12 -12.51
N MET A 129 33.74 5.23 -11.58
CA MET A 129 33.04 3.95 -11.38
C MET A 129 32.21 4.02 -10.11
N ILE A 130 30.93 3.66 -10.17
CA ILE A 130 30.15 3.27 -8.99
C ILE A 130 30.51 1.82 -8.69
N HIS A 131 31.27 1.59 -7.64
CA HIS A 131 31.78 0.26 -7.28
C HIS A 131 30.72 -0.55 -6.53
N GLN A 132 30.35 -1.72 -7.08
CA GLN A 132 29.49 -2.74 -6.44
C GLN A 132 30.17 -4.12 -6.35
N GLN A 133 31.09 -4.46 -7.27
CA GLN A 133 31.80 -5.74 -7.27
C GLN A 133 33.25 -5.59 -7.78
N PRO A 134 34.14 -6.59 -7.59
CA PRO A 134 35.52 -6.52 -8.06
C PRO A 134 35.63 -6.06 -9.52
N ASN A 135 36.47 -5.05 -9.76
CA ASN A 135 36.62 -4.38 -11.04
C ASN A 135 37.29 -5.32 -12.07
N PRO A 136 36.63 -5.66 -13.21
CA PRO A 136 37.23 -6.50 -14.25
C PRO A 136 38.36 -5.78 -15.02
N GLY A 137 38.36 -4.44 -14.96
CA GLY A 137 39.15 -3.54 -15.77
C GLY A 137 38.25 -2.66 -16.61
N ILE A 138 38.51 -1.36 -16.57
CA ILE A 138 37.85 -0.38 -17.45
C ILE A 138 38.91 0.18 -18.39
N HIS A 139 38.72 -0.05 -19.68
CA HIS A 139 39.54 0.54 -20.73
C HIS A 139 39.05 1.95 -21.04
N TYR A 140 39.98 2.87 -21.26
CA TYR A 140 39.69 4.21 -21.74
C TYR A 140 40.62 4.58 -22.89
N GLU A 141 40.08 5.23 -23.91
CA GLU A 141 40.81 5.85 -25.01
C GLU A 141 40.13 7.17 -25.41
N TYR A 142 40.93 8.21 -25.68
CA TYR A 142 40.49 9.48 -26.26
C TYR A 142 41.66 10.22 -26.92
N ILE A 143 41.36 11.21 -27.75
CA ILE A 143 42.34 11.92 -28.57
C ILE A 143 42.29 13.42 -28.25
N ILE A 144 43.43 13.97 -27.80
CA ILE A 144 43.59 15.40 -27.54
C ILE A 144 44.25 16.04 -28.79
N PRO A 145 43.69 17.11 -29.38
CA PRO A 145 44.36 17.84 -30.46
C PRO A 145 45.66 18.49 -29.96
N GLY A 146 46.67 18.56 -30.82
CA GLY A 146 47.90 19.32 -30.53
C GLY A 146 47.64 20.84 -30.52
N GLU A 147 48.46 21.60 -29.80
CA GLU A 147 48.27 23.04 -29.49
C GLU A 147 48.33 23.99 -30.71
N ASN A 148 48.34 23.48 -31.95
CA ASN A 148 48.55 24.26 -33.18
C ASN A 148 47.56 23.91 -34.32
N VAL A 149 46.29 23.62 -34.00
CA VAL A 149 45.22 23.47 -35.01
C VAL A 149 44.08 24.45 -34.74
N ILE A 150 43.84 25.37 -35.68
CA ILE A 150 42.78 26.39 -35.61
C ILE A 150 41.42 25.77 -35.96
N SER A 151 40.36 26.22 -35.29
CA SER A 151 38.99 25.67 -35.34
C SER A 151 38.42 25.42 -36.75
N PRO A 152 38.04 24.17 -37.10
CA PRO A 152 37.32 23.88 -38.33
C PRO A 152 35.81 24.17 -38.20
N GLN A 153 35.43 25.45 -38.23
CA GLN A 153 34.03 25.83 -38.51
C GLN A 153 33.73 25.73 -40.01
N LEU A 154 33.39 24.53 -40.50
CA LEU A 154 32.52 24.28 -41.67
C LEU A 154 32.48 22.77 -41.99
N LEU A 155 31.34 22.11 -41.72
CA LEU A 155 30.71 21.05 -42.54
C LEU A 155 29.54 20.40 -41.78
N ALA A 156 28.36 21.02 -41.86
CA ALA A 156 27.12 20.51 -41.24
C ALA A 156 25.90 20.63 -42.17
N GLN A 157 26.07 20.30 -43.46
CA GLN A 157 24.95 20.10 -44.38
C GLN A 157 25.08 18.78 -45.15
N ARG A 158 24.33 17.75 -44.70
CA ARG A 158 23.28 17.05 -45.47
C ARG A 158 22.80 15.81 -44.73
N ARG A 159 21.49 15.54 -44.79
CA ARG A 159 20.93 14.20 -44.53
C ARG A 159 20.88 13.47 -45.88
N PRO A 160 21.39 12.24 -46.02
CA PRO A 160 21.13 11.43 -47.20
C PRO A 160 19.71 10.85 -47.13
N GLY A 161 18.92 10.94 -48.20
CA GLY A 161 17.61 10.30 -48.21
C GLY A 161 16.53 10.83 -49.16
N GLU A 162 16.84 11.07 -50.44
CA GLU A 162 15.91 10.85 -51.57
C GLU A 162 16.66 10.98 -52.92
N PRO A 163 16.20 10.33 -54.02
CA PRO A 163 16.98 10.19 -55.25
C PRO A 163 16.72 11.32 -56.26
N LEU A 164 17.75 11.66 -57.06
CA LEU A 164 17.55 12.42 -58.29
C LEU A 164 17.21 11.48 -59.46
N ASN A 165 16.28 11.90 -60.32
CA ASN A 165 16.33 11.59 -61.75
C ASN A 165 16.07 12.89 -62.54
N GLY A 166 16.59 12.97 -63.77
CA GLY A 166 16.77 14.23 -64.49
C GLY A 166 15.79 14.51 -65.63
N GLN A 167 15.42 15.80 -65.72
CA GLN A 167 15.66 16.63 -66.90
C GLN A 167 14.71 16.54 -68.13
N LEU A 168 14.11 17.71 -68.44
CA LEU A 168 13.52 18.16 -69.72
C LEU A 168 12.30 17.40 -70.30
N GLY A 169 11.13 18.04 -70.22
CA GLY A 169 9.93 17.67 -71.00
C GLY A 169 8.82 18.73 -70.89
N MET A 170 8.48 19.37 -72.02
CA MET A 170 7.32 20.23 -72.30
C MET A 170 7.07 20.14 -73.83
N PRO A 171 5.85 20.39 -74.37
CA PRO A 171 4.64 20.92 -73.74
C PRO A 171 3.42 19.99 -73.99
N GLU A 172 2.22 20.58 -74.11
CA GLU A 172 0.93 20.00 -74.56
C GLU A 172 0.21 19.11 -73.51
N SER A 173 -0.98 19.49 -73.01
CA SER A 173 -2.34 19.48 -73.62
C SER A 173 -3.08 18.15 -73.31
N THR A 174 -4.39 18.10 -73.05
CA THR A 174 -5.43 19.13 -72.93
C THR A 174 -6.66 18.59 -72.15
N ASN A 175 -7.56 19.51 -71.76
CA ASN A 175 -9.03 19.34 -71.73
C ASN A 175 -9.77 18.52 -70.64
N HIS A 176 -10.93 19.09 -70.27
CA HIS A 176 -12.19 18.52 -69.73
C HIS A 176 -12.15 17.78 -68.38
N GLU A 177 -13.15 17.91 -67.49
CA GLU A 177 -14.26 18.87 -67.29
C GLU A 177 -14.59 18.75 -65.77
N ASP A 178 -14.81 19.82 -65.00
CA ASP A 178 -16.09 20.54 -64.84
C ASP A 178 -17.23 19.54 -64.51
N GLU A 179 -17.91 19.56 -63.36
CA GLU A 179 -18.95 20.52 -62.90
C GLU A 179 -20.12 19.62 -62.32
N ASP A 180 -21.04 19.99 -61.42
CA ASP A 180 -21.25 21.26 -60.70
C ASP A 180 -22.30 21.22 -59.54
N LEU A 181 -22.51 22.40 -58.89
CA LEU A 181 -23.80 22.98 -58.40
C LEU A 181 -24.58 22.34 -57.22
N HIS A 182 -25.49 23.00 -56.46
CA HIS A 182 -26.03 24.39 -56.38
C HIS A 182 -26.64 24.61 -54.96
N ARG A 183 -26.95 25.79 -54.40
CA ARG A 183 -26.66 27.21 -54.70
C ARG A 183 -26.23 27.92 -53.38
N GLU A 184 -26.73 29.02 -52.80
CA GLU A 184 -27.82 30.00 -53.04
C GLU A 184 -27.26 31.45 -53.06
N THR A 185 -28.01 32.40 -53.63
CA THR A 185 -27.57 33.81 -53.83
C THR A 185 -28.72 34.80 -53.71
N ASP A 186 -28.51 35.95 -53.06
CA ASP A 186 -29.26 37.23 -53.25
C ASP A 186 -28.74 38.33 -52.29
N THR A 187 -28.91 39.66 -52.50
CA THR A 187 -28.80 40.56 -53.68
C THR A 187 -28.80 42.05 -53.21
N LEU A 188 -28.65 43.02 -54.16
CA LEU A 188 -29.05 44.45 -54.06
C LEU A 188 -28.22 45.36 -53.10
N THR A 189 -28.34 46.71 -53.13
CA THR A 189 -27.90 47.74 -54.13
C THR A 189 -28.19 49.13 -53.54
N GLY A 190 -27.34 50.16 -53.75
CA GLY A 190 -27.69 51.53 -53.32
C GLY A 190 -26.60 52.62 -53.45
N GLN A 191 -26.53 53.25 -54.62
CA GLN A 191 -26.29 54.68 -54.96
C GLN A 191 -25.75 55.70 -53.89
N ALA A 192 -25.12 56.84 -54.24
CA ALA A 192 -24.37 57.36 -55.41
C ALA A 192 -23.85 58.78 -55.03
N THR A 193 -22.68 59.29 -55.48
CA THR A 193 -22.49 60.15 -56.68
C THR A 193 -21.15 60.91 -56.57
N GLY A 194 -20.65 61.50 -57.67
CA GLY A 194 -19.74 62.67 -57.65
C GLY A 194 -18.25 62.42 -57.91
N THR A 195 -17.61 63.22 -58.78
CA THR A 195 -16.24 62.97 -59.27
C THR A 195 -15.47 64.23 -59.72
N PHE A 196 -14.17 64.30 -59.42
CA PHE A 196 -13.12 65.13 -60.06
C PHE A 196 -13.18 66.68 -59.88
N PRO A 197 -12.16 67.48 -60.29
CA PRO A 197 -10.73 67.43 -59.89
C PRO A 197 -10.13 68.85 -59.62
N VAL A 198 -8.84 69.08 -59.97
CA VAL A 198 -8.08 70.36 -60.13
C VAL A 198 -7.16 70.82 -58.98
N THR A 199 -6.11 71.58 -59.33
CA THR A 199 -4.88 71.90 -58.59
C THR A 199 -4.74 73.42 -58.31
N GLN A 200 -3.96 73.79 -57.28
CA GLN A 200 -3.41 75.16 -57.02
C GLN A 200 -4.44 76.29 -56.68
N PRO A 201 -4.01 77.51 -56.26
CA PRO A 201 -2.76 77.91 -55.57
C PRO A 201 -2.95 78.85 -54.34
N GLY A 202 -1.92 78.94 -53.48
CA GLY A 202 -1.41 80.18 -52.86
C GLY A 202 -2.23 80.98 -51.82
N ARG A 203 -1.55 81.55 -50.80
CA ARG A 203 -2.06 82.68 -50.01
C ARG A 203 -0.93 83.56 -49.42
N PHE A 204 -0.85 84.79 -49.90
CA PHE A 204 -0.07 85.90 -49.29
C PHE A 204 -0.95 86.66 -48.25
N PRO A 205 -0.41 87.58 -47.43
CA PRO A 205 -1.03 87.95 -46.15
C PRO A 205 -2.23 88.91 -46.25
N SER A 206 -3.00 88.99 -45.17
CA SER A 206 -4.13 89.90 -45.00
C SER A 206 -3.89 90.91 -43.86
N HIS A 207 -3.75 92.19 -44.21
CA HIS A 207 -3.94 93.29 -43.27
C HIS A 207 -5.43 93.46 -42.93
N GLN A 208 -5.72 93.88 -41.70
CA GLN A 208 -6.94 94.62 -41.34
C GLN A 208 -6.61 95.60 -40.18
N PRO A 209 -7.48 96.57 -39.84
CA PRO A 209 -7.11 97.98 -40.05
C PRO A 209 -7.10 98.83 -38.79
N GLU A 210 -6.50 100.01 -38.85
CA GLU A 210 -6.83 101.16 -37.97
C GLU A 210 -6.30 102.47 -38.55
N ASN A 211 -6.84 103.62 -38.11
CA ASN A 211 -6.52 104.93 -38.70
C ASN A 211 -6.59 106.07 -37.65
N GLN A 212 -5.43 106.41 -37.06
CA GLN A 212 -5.13 107.63 -36.27
C GLN A 212 -5.84 107.74 -34.90
N VAL A 213 -5.34 108.46 -33.87
CA VAL A 213 -4.20 109.41 -33.72
C VAL A 213 -3.41 109.08 -32.40
N PRO A 214 -2.26 109.71 -32.07
CA PRO A 214 -1.27 109.10 -31.16
C PRO A 214 -1.45 109.35 -29.65
N ALA A 215 -0.96 108.40 -28.85
CA ALA A 215 -0.70 108.57 -27.41
C ALA A 215 0.76 108.20 -27.06
N VAL A 216 1.46 109.18 -26.50
CA VAL A 216 2.71 109.15 -25.71
C VAL A 216 3.48 107.81 -25.63
N GLN A 217 4.72 107.81 -26.14
CA GLN A 217 5.71 106.80 -25.73
C GLN A 217 5.96 106.94 -24.21
N PRO A 218 5.76 105.90 -23.37
CA PRO A 218 6.52 105.84 -22.12
C PRO A 218 8.01 105.87 -22.49
N PRO A 219 8.87 106.52 -21.69
CA PRO A 219 10.25 106.73 -22.08
C PRO A 219 10.93 105.40 -22.41
N ARG A 220 11.67 105.37 -23.53
CA ARG A 220 12.68 104.33 -23.76
C ARG A 220 13.76 104.47 -22.68
N GLN A 221 13.50 103.93 -21.49
CA GLN A 221 14.57 103.52 -20.61
C GLN A 221 15.44 102.59 -21.44
N ASN A 222 16.65 103.06 -21.76
CA ASN A 222 17.64 102.23 -22.40
C ASN A 222 18.03 101.18 -21.35
N ARG A 223 17.36 100.02 -21.35
CA ARG A 223 17.77 98.88 -20.53
C ARG A 223 19.12 98.44 -21.09
N GLU A 224 20.17 98.96 -20.46
CA GLU A 224 21.57 98.67 -20.76
C GLU A 224 21.90 97.20 -20.55
N HIS A 225 21.02 96.44 -19.89
CA HIS A 225 21.14 95.02 -19.66
C HIS A 225 19.86 94.29 -20.05
N ASN A 226 19.98 93.09 -20.62
CA ASN A 226 18.87 92.21 -20.94
C ASN A 226 19.23 90.75 -20.68
N TRP A 227 18.22 89.91 -20.44
CA TRP A 227 18.40 88.46 -20.43
C TRP A 227 18.83 87.97 -21.82
N LYS A 228 19.85 87.11 -21.88
CA LYS A 228 20.33 86.49 -23.12
C LYS A 228 20.61 85.03 -22.86
N GLN A 229 20.18 84.17 -23.78
CA GLN A 229 20.56 82.76 -23.75
C GLN A 229 22.04 82.64 -24.08
N ILE A 230 22.81 82.02 -23.18
CA ILE A 230 24.27 81.84 -23.32
C ILE A 230 24.60 80.37 -23.61
N GLY A 231 23.78 79.45 -23.12
CA GLY A 231 23.95 78.02 -23.36
C GLY A 231 22.69 77.22 -23.06
N LYS A 232 22.90 75.94 -22.76
CA LYS A 232 21.89 74.97 -22.32
C LYS A 232 22.51 74.12 -21.21
N THR A 233 21.70 73.53 -20.34
CA THR A 233 22.20 72.57 -19.35
C THR A 233 22.78 71.34 -20.04
N GLU A 234 23.56 70.53 -19.32
CA GLU A 234 23.84 69.16 -19.77
C GLU A 234 22.52 68.38 -19.96
N CYS A 235 22.53 67.43 -20.89
CA CYS A 235 21.37 66.61 -21.20
C CYS A 235 21.16 65.52 -20.14
N SER A 236 19.94 65.37 -19.62
CA SER A 236 19.64 64.45 -18.52
C SER A 236 19.85 62.96 -18.83
N THR A 237 20.01 62.59 -20.11
CA THR A 237 20.43 61.24 -20.52
C THR A 237 21.47 61.31 -21.64
N THR A 238 22.30 60.27 -21.76
CA THR A 238 23.28 60.15 -22.86
C THR A 238 22.68 59.64 -24.16
N CYS A 239 21.44 59.13 -24.17
CA CYS A 239 20.76 58.58 -25.35
C CYS A 239 19.24 58.45 -25.12
N GLY A 240 18.48 58.13 -26.18
CA GLY A 240 17.09 57.68 -26.07
C GLY A 240 16.04 58.76 -25.83
N LYS A 241 16.37 60.04 -26.08
CA LYS A 241 15.70 61.27 -25.59
C LYS A 241 15.95 61.53 -24.10
N GLY A 242 16.85 62.46 -23.84
CA GLY A 242 16.93 63.22 -22.58
C GLY A 242 16.31 64.61 -22.73
N SER A 243 16.44 65.39 -21.66
CA SER A 243 15.91 66.76 -21.55
C SER A 243 17.03 67.73 -21.14
N GLN A 244 17.02 68.93 -21.72
CA GLN A 244 17.93 70.04 -21.40
C GLN A 244 17.14 71.34 -21.32
N TYR A 245 17.65 72.33 -20.58
CA TYR A 245 16.99 73.62 -20.40
C TYR A 245 17.88 74.77 -20.89
N PRO A 246 17.33 75.79 -21.56
CA PRO A 246 18.09 76.96 -21.99
C PRO A 246 18.54 77.81 -20.79
N VAL A 247 19.82 78.19 -20.77
CA VAL A 247 20.41 78.95 -19.65
C VAL A 247 20.52 80.43 -20.02
N PHE A 248 19.85 81.28 -19.24
CA PHE A 248 19.79 82.74 -19.41
C PHE A 248 20.49 83.46 -18.26
N HIS A 249 21.49 84.29 -18.57
CA HIS A 249 22.05 85.25 -17.61
C HIS A 249 21.70 86.67 -18.04
N CYS A 250 21.89 87.62 -17.14
CA CYS A 250 21.82 89.03 -17.46
C CYS A 250 23.11 89.45 -18.18
N VAL A 251 23.00 90.08 -19.34
CA VAL A 251 24.17 90.61 -20.07
C VAL A 251 23.99 92.08 -20.41
N ASN A 252 25.08 92.80 -20.60
CA ASN A 252 25.03 94.13 -21.18
C ASN A 252 24.56 94.07 -22.64
N ARG A 253 23.63 94.96 -23.00
CA ARG A 253 22.97 95.04 -24.30
C ARG A 253 23.90 95.53 -25.41
N ILE A 254 25.01 96.18 -25.06
CA ILE A 254 26.01 96.72 -25.99
C ILE A 254 27.29 95.86 -25.98
N THR A 255 27.88 95.58 -24.81
CA THR A 255 29.15 94.81 -24.74
C THR A 255 28.95 93.29 -24.75
N HIS A 256 27.73 92.81 -24.46
CA HIS A 256 27.40 91.38 -24.29
C HIS A 256 28.14 90.64 -23.17
N GLU A 257 28.84 91.36 -22.31
CA GLU A 257 29.43 90.82 -21.08
C GLU A 257 28.36 90.44 -20.06
N GLU A 258 28.61 89.40 -19.28
CA GLU A 258 27.74 88.97 -18.19
C GLU A 258 27.80 89.96 -17.02
N VAL A 259 26.63 90.25 -16.44
CA VAL A 259 26.50 91.10 -15.24
C VAL A 259 25.60 90.39 -14.21
N PRO A 260 25.70 90.75 -12.91
CA PRO A 260 24.84 90.15 -11.88
C PRO A 260 23.35 90.24 -12.21
N GLU A 261 22.57 89.22 -11.86
CA GLU A 261 21.15 89.12 -12.22
C GLU A 261 20.31 90.36 -11.81
N SER A 262 20.70 91.05 -10.75
CA SER A 262 20.07 92.29 -10.25
C SER A 262 20.06 93.47 -11.23
N TYR A 263 20.90 93.44 -12.28
CA TYR A 263 20.90 94.46 -13.33
C TYR A 263 19.83 94.22 -14.40
N CYS A 264 19.21 93.04 -14.40
CA CYS A 264 18.06 92.72 -15.24
C CYS A 264 16.79 92.60 -14.40
N ASP A 265 15.66 92.93 -15.02
CA ASP A 265 14.35 92.82 -14.41
C ASP A 265 13.92 91.35 -14.37
N SER A 266 13.75 90.80 -13.17
CA SER A 266 13.37 89.41 -12.94
C SER A 266 11.98 89.06 -13.49
N SER A 267 11.06 90.02 -13.61
CA SER A 267 9.76 89.82 -14.27
C SER A 267 9.88 89.62 -15.78
N THR A 268 11.04 89.93 -16.36
CA THR A 268 11.36 89.71 -17.79
C THR A 268 12.34 88.55 -18.02
N LYS A 269 12.67 87.77 -16.98
CA LYS A 269 13.51 86.57 -17.13
C LYS A 269 12.73 85.49 -17.89
N PRO A 270 13.20 85.01 -19.04
CA PRO A 270 12.50 83.95 -19.78
C PRO A 270 12.38 82.68 -18.94
N ILE A 271 11.22 82.02 -19.01
CA ILE A 271 11.03 80.71 -18.40
C ILE A 271 11.81 79.67 -19.24
N PRO A 272 12.68 78.84 -18.64
CA PRO A 272 13.36 77.78 -19.37
C PRO A 272 12.38 76.67 -19.78
N GLU A 273 12.00 76.65 -21.06
CA GLU A 273 11.21 75.55 -21.64
C GLU A 273 12.07 74.29 -21.82
N GLU A 274 11.44 73.11 -21.74
CA GLU A 274 12.15 71.84 -21.88
C GLU A 274 12.46 71.52 -23.35
N GLU A 275 13.74 71.48 -23.70
CA GLU A 275 14.18 70.99 -25.00
C GLU A 275 14.56 69.50 -24.95
N ALA A 276 14.20 68.75 -25.99
CA ALA A 276 14.61 67.37 -26.16
C ALA A 276 16.03 67.26 -26.73
N CYS A 277 16.89 66.48 -26.07
CA CYS A 277 18.29 66.25 -26.46
C CYS A 277 18.61 64.75 -26.55
N ASN A 278 19.77 64.40 -27.14
CA ASN A 278 20.24 63.02 -27.31
C ASN A 278 19.17 62.05 -27.84
N LEU A 279 18.52 62.45 -28.93
CA LEU A 279 17.43 61.71 -29.58
C LEU A 279 17.85 60.40 -30.27
N PHE A 280 19.15 60.11 -30.36
CA PHE A 280 19.65 58.89 -31.00
C PHE A 280 19.34 57.63 -30.17
N PRO A 281 19.24 56.44 -30.81
CA PRO A 281 18.99 55.19 -30.09
C PRO A 281 20.10 54.89 -29.08
N CYS A 282 19.73 54.42 -27.90
CA CYS A 282 20.68 53.80 -26.97
C CYS A 282 21.26 52.49 -27.55
N PRO A 283 22.33 51.93 -26.96
CA PRO A 283 22.75 50.56 -27.23
C PRO A 283 21.58 49.56 -27.08
N ALA A 284 21.61 48.48 -27.86
CA ALA A 284 20.63 47.40 -27.73
C ALA A 284 21.02 46.46 -26.58
N PHE A 285 20.05 45.92 -25.87
CA PHE A 285 20.25 45.05 -24.70
C PHE A 285 19.31 43.83 -24.72
N TRP A 286 19.67 42.80 -23.98
CA TRP A 286 18.82 41.64 -23.74
C TRP A 286 17.77 41.96 -22.67
N ASP A 287 16.52 42.08 -23.08
CA ASP A 287 15.36 42.04 -22.20
C ASP A 287 15.07 40.58 -21.82
N ILE A 288 14.93 40.30 -20.52
CA ILE A 288 14.86 38.95 -19.96
C ILE A 288 13.47 38.75 -19.35
N GLY A 289 12.68 37.87 -19.96
CA GLY A 289 11.37 37.51 -19.44
C GLY A 289 11.43 36.60 -18.22
N GLU A 290 10.29 36.46 -17.56
CA GLU A 290 10.09 35.52 -16.45
C GLU A 290 10.20 34.05 -16.91
N TRP A 291 10.48 33.17 -15.95
CA TRP A 291 10.50 31.72 -16.17
C TRP A 291 9.08 31.17 -16.29
N SER A 292 8.90 30.18 -17.18
CA SER A 292 7.70 29.37 -17.26
C SER A 292 7.50 28.53 -15.99
N GLU A 293 6.30 27.98 -15.83
CA GLU A 293 6.11 26.82 -14.96
C GLU A 293 7.10 25.69 -15.29
N CYS A 294 7.43 24.89 -14.28
CA CYS A 294 8.36 23.77 -14.40
C CYS A 294 7.74 22.64 -15.23
N SER A 295 8.51 22.03 -16.14
CA SER A 295 8.03 20.96 -17.04
C SER A 295 7.66 19.63 -16.37
N LYS A 296 7.75 19.57 -15.03
CA LYS A 296 7.27 18.48 -14.16
C LYS A 296 6.70 19.11 -12.89
N THR A 297 5.84 18.37 -12.19
CA THR A 297 5.28 18.74 -10.87
C THR A 297 6.12 18.23 -9.69
N CYS A 298 7.05 17.29 -9.92
CA CYS A 298 7.97 16.76 -8.93
C CYS A 298 9.37 16.49 -9.54
N GLY A 299 10.40 16.48 -8.69
CA GLY A 299 11.79 16.20 -9.04
C GLY A 299 12.45 17.26 -9.93
N LEU A 300 13.44 16.83 -10.71
CA LEU A 300 14.18 17.64 -11.68
C LEU A 300 13.34 17.86 -12.95
N GLY A 301 12.77 19.05 -13.11
CA GLY A 301 12.20 19.54 -14.37
C GLY A 301 13.08 20.60 -15.03
N MET A 302 12.57 21.20 -16.12
CA MET A 302 13.15 22.38 -16.76
C MET A 302 12.10 23.50 -16.86
N GLN A 303 12.56 24.73 -16.73
CA GLN A 303 11.80 25.95 -16.93
C GLN A 303 12.43 26.75 -18.08
N HIS A 304 11.60 27.44 -18.87
CA HIS A 304 12.03 28.19 -20.05
C HIS A 304 11.67 29.66 -19.90
N ARG A 305 12.51 30.57 -20.40
CA ARG A 305 12.18 32.01 -20.46
C ARG A 305 12.45 32.58 -21.85
N GLN A 306 11.60 33.52 -22.24
CA GLN A 306 11.81 34.32 -23.44
C GLN A 306 12.89 35.38 -23.19
N ILE A 307 13.72 35.64 -24.21
CA ILE A 307 14.65 36.78 -24.24
C ILE A 307 14.44 37.56 -25.53
N LEU A 308 14.46 38.88 -25.45
CA LEU A 308 14.19 39.78 -26.57
C LEU A 308 15.32 40.80 -26.67
N CYS A 309 15.88 40.99 -27.87
CA CYS A 309 16.81 42.09 -28.09
C CYS A 309 15.99 43.39 -28.21
N ARG A 310 16.20 44.35 -27.32
CA ARG A 310 15.48 45.63 -27.33
C ARG A 310 16.42 46.83 -27.41
N GLN A 311 15.90 47.95 -27.88
CA GLN A 311 16.64 49.20 -28.03
C GLN A 311 15.74 50.38 -27.65
N MET A 312 16.25 51.30 -26.82
CA MET A 312 15.53 52.53 -26.43
C MET A 312 15.69 53.62 -27.49
N TYR A 313 14.59 54.19 -27.97
CA TYR A 313 14.56 55.33 -28.89
C TYR A 313 13.38 56.25 -28.57
N ALA A 314 13.63 57.56 -28.46
CA ALA A 314 12.61 58.58 -28.18
C ALA A 314 11.65 58.24 -27.00
N ASN A 315 12.22 57.76 -25.88
CA ASN A 315 11.54 57.23 -24.70
C ASN A 315 10.53 56.09 -24.98
N ARG A 316 10.87 55.21 -25.94
CA ARG A 316 10.14 53.97 -26.23
C ARG A 316 11.11 52.80 -26.37
N THR A 317 10.80 51.69 -25.70
CA THR A 317 11.52 50.42 -25.82
C THR A 317 11.00 49.65 -27.04
N LEU A 318 11.81 49.53 -28.09
CA LEU A 318 11.46 48.79 -29.30
C LEU A 318 12.18 47.45 -29.34
N THR A 319 11.48 46.38 -29.70
CA THR A 319 12.12 45.08 -30.00
C THR A 319 12.83 45.19 -31.35
N VAL A 320 14.09 44.79 -31.40
CA VAL A 320 14.95 44.89 -32.59
C VAL A 320 15.50 43.53 -32.99
N GLN A 321 16.05 43.45 -34.20
CA GLN A 321 16.59 42.22 -34.76
C GLN A 321 17.74 41.66 -33.91
N GLN A 322 17.73 40.35 -33.69
CA GLN A 322 18.49 39.68 -32.64
C GLN A 322 20.02 39.81 -32.79
N TYR A 323 20.53 40.05 -34.00
CA TYR A 323 21.94 40.32 -34.26
C TYR A 323 22.46 41.57 -33.51
N ARG A 324 21.60 42.55 -33.18
CA ARG A 324 22.03 43.78 -32.49
C ARG A 324 22.53 43.54 -31.08
N CYS A 325 22.12 42.45 -30.44
CA CYS A 325 22.58 42.04 -29.11
C CYS A 325 23.62 40.91 -29.18
N HIS A 326 24.12 40.51 -30.36
CA HIS A 326 25.07 39.39 -30.52
C HIS A 326 26.45 39.67 -29.90
N HIS A 327 26.81 40.95 -29.72
CA HIS A 327 28.03 41.38 -29.03
C HIS A 327 27.90 41.37 -27.49
N LEU A 328 26.72 41.02 -26.96
CA LEU A 328 26.45 40.86 -25.54
C LEU A 328 26.21 39.38 -25.24
N GLU A 329 26.74 38.92 -24.10
CA GLU A 329 26.51 37.56 -23.62
C GLU A 329 25.02 37.23 -23.59
N LYS A 330 24.62 36.13 -24.25
CA LYS A 330 23.22 35.74 -24.42
C LYS A 330 22.74 35.03 -23.14
N PRO A 331 21.74 35.57 -22.42
CA PRO A 331 21.23 34.92 -21.21
C PRO A 331 20.66 33.52 -21.49
N GLU A 332 20.82 32.60 -20.54
CA GLU A 332 20.24 31.25 -20.62
C GLU A 332 18.72 31.31 -20.83
N THR A 333 18.20 30.60 -21.83
CA THR A 333 16.75 30.51 -22.12
C THR A 333 16.07 29.32 -21.45
N THR A 334 16.84 28.41 -20.86
CA THR A 334 16.38 27.20 -20.18
C THR A 334 17.18 27.03 -18.90
N SER A 335 16.53 26.68 -17.79
CA SER A 335 17.18 26.40 -16.50
C SER A 335 16.51 25.19 -15.84
N THR A 336 17.21 24.53 -14.91
CA THR A 336 16.65 23.40 -14.15
C THR A 336 15.81 23.90 -12.98
N CYS A 337 14.65 23.29 -12.77
CA CYS A 337 13.79 23.54 -11.63
C CYS A 337 13.71 22.26 -10.78
N GLN A 338 14.03 22.38 -9.49
CA GLN A 338 13.96 21.27 -8.53
C GLN A 338 12.73 21.45 -7.65
N LEU A 339 11.71 20.63 -7.89
CA LEU A 339 10.53 20.55 -7.03
C LEU A 339 10.70 19.44 -5.99
N LYS A 340 9.66 19.20 -5.17
CA LYS A 340 9.63 18.07 -4.22
C LYS A 340 10.02 16.78 -4.92
N ILE A 341 10.85 15.96 -4.28
CA ILE A 341 11.28 14.66 -4.79
C ILE A 341 10.03 13.78 -4.99
N CYS A 342 9.90 13.15 -6.17
CA CYS A 342 8.79 12.25 -6.47
C CYS A 342 8.85 11.01 -5.57
N SER A 343 7.69 10.42 -5.25
CA SER A 343 7.61 9.09 -4.64
C SER A 343 7.99 7.99 -5.65
N GLU A 344 8.48 6.86 -5.14
CA GLU A 344 9.02 5.76 -5.95
C GLU A 344 8.51 4.39 -5.46
N TRP A 345 8.33 3.45 -6.40
CA TRP A 345 8.01 2.07 -6.09
C TRP A 345 9.22 1.33 -5.54
N GLN A 346 9.17 0.92 -4.27
CA GLN A 346 10.20 0.08 -3.66
C GLN A 346 9.69 -1.34 -3.45
N ILE A 347 10.53 -2.31 -3.80
CA ILE A 347 10.34 -3.72 -3.46
C ILE A 347 10.80 -3.89 -2.01
N ARG A 348 9.90 -4.35 -1.13
CA ARG A 348 10.14 -4.51 0.31
C ARG A 348 10.60 -5.92 0.69
N THR A 349 10.29 -6.93 -0.12
CA THR A 349 10.71 -8.32 0.10
C THR A 349 11.26 -8.95 -1.17
N GLU A 350 12.08 -9.99 -1.00
CA GLU A 350 12.28 -11.00 -2.04
C GLU A 350 10.97 -11.72 -2.37
N TRP A 351 10.99 -12.50 -3.46
CA TRP A 351 9.88 -13.38 -3.82
C TRP A 351 9.65 -14.47 -2.75
N THR A 352 8.39 -14.79 -2.48
CA THR A 352 8.01 -15.97 -1.70
C THR A 352 8.45 -17.27 -2.39
N SER A 353 8.42 -18.37 -1.63
CA SER A 353 8.30 -19.71 -2.22
C SER A 353 7.10 -19.77 -3.18
N CYS A 354 7.19 -20.65 -4.18
CA CYS A 354 6.07 -20.90 -5.10
C CYS A 354 4.86 -21.45 -4.31
N SER A 355 3.64 -21.04 -4.66
CA SER A 355 2.40 -21.47 -4.00
C SER A 355 2.08 -22.96 -4.16
N VAL A 356 2.84 -23.69 -4.99
CA VAL A 356 2.68 -25.10 -5.31
C VAL A 356 4.01 -25.84 -5.17
N PRO A 357 4.03 -27.11 -4.74
CA PRO A 357 5.26 -27.91 -4.65
C PRO A 357 5.69 -28.52 -6.00
N CYS A 358 4.79 -28.56 -6.97
CA CYS A 358 5.01 -29.01 -8.35
C CYS A 358 4.01 -28.32 -9.27
N GLY A 359 4.28 -28.27 -10.57
CA GLY A 359 3.45 -27.64 -11.58
C GLY A 359 3.55 -26.10 -11.57
N VAL A 360 2.63 -25.46 -12.30
CA VAL A 360 2.57 -24.00 -12.39
C VAL A 360 1.80 -23.42 -11.21
N GLY A 361 2.50 -22.64 -10.39
CA GLY A 361 1.92 -21.83 -9.32
C GLY A 361 2.31 -20.36 -9.46
N GLN A 362 2.20 -19.63 -8.36
CA GLN A 362 2.58 -18.21 -8.30
C GLN A 362 3.43 -17.94 -7.06
N ARG A 363 4.35 -16.98 -7.18
CA ARG A 363 5.09 -16.37 -6.09
C ARG A 363 4.77 -14.89 -6.02
N THR A 364 4.78 -14.32 -4.82
CA THR A 364 4.46 -12.91 -4.59
C THR A 364 5.62 -12.20 -3.91
N ARG A 365 5.61 -10.86 -3.93
CA ARG A 365 6.54 -10.01 -3.15
C ARG A 365 5.86 -8.71 -2.78
N ASP A 366 6.25 -8.10 -1.67
CA ASP A 366 5.69 -6.80 -1.29
C ASP A 366 6.32 -5.67 -2.10
N VAL A 367 5.45 -4.85 -2.68
CA VAL A 367 5.77 -3.67 -3.49
C VAL A 367 4.93 -2.51 -2.95
N LYS A 368 5.58 -1.37 -2.68
CA LYS A 368 4.94 -0.21 -2.05
C LYS A 368 5.38 1.09 -2.70
N CYS A 369 4.46 2.06 -2.79
CA CYS A 369 4.83 3.44 -3.05
C CYS A 369 5.49 4.05 -1.79
N VAL A 370 6.62 4.73 -1.98
CA VAL A 370 7.44 5.25 -0.88
C VAL A 370 7.77 6.72 -1.12
N SER A 371 7.59 7.55 -0.09
CA SER A 371 7.89 8.98 -0.11
C SER A 371 9.40 9.26 -0.11
N ASN A 372 9.76 10.51 -0.36
CA ASN A 372 11.13 11.00 -0.25
C ASN A 372 11.71 10.97 1.18
N LEU A 373 10.92 10.60 2.19
CA LEU A 373 11.33 10.44 3.59
C LEU A 373 11.43 8.96 4.01
N GLY A 374 11.03 8.03 3.14
CA GLY A 374 11.00 6.59 3.41
C GLY A 374 9.64 6.06 3.90
N ASP A 375 8.68 6.94 4.17
CA ASP A 375 7.32 6.59 4.56
C ASP A 375 6.57 5.89 3.43
N ILE A 376 5.68 4.96 3.78
CA ILE A 376 4.75 4.37 2.80
C ILE A 376 3.60 5.36 2.59
N VAL A 377 3.37 5.73 1.33
CA VAL A 377 2.29 6.62 0.90
C VAL A 377 1.31 5.86 0.00
N ASP A 378 0.26 6.53 -0.48
CA ASP A 378 -0.74 5.89 -1.34
C ASP A 378 -0.14 5.48 -2.70
N ASP A 379 -0.63 4.36 -3.25
CA ASP A 379 -0.24 3.84 -4.54
C ASP A 379 -0.50 4.85 -5.68
N GLU A 380 -1.48 5.75 -5.53
CA GLU A 380 -1.79 6.84 -6.49
C GLU A 380 -0.73 7.95 -6.55
N GLU A 381 0.08 8.15 -5.49
CA GLU A 381 1.19 9.12 -5.55
C GLU A 381 2.30 8.65 -6.50
N CYS A 382 2.46 7.34 -6.66
CA CYS A 382 3.43 6.74 -7.56
C CYS A 382 2.88 6.57 -8.98
N ASN A 383 3.77 6.62 -9.98
CA ASN A 383 3.38 6.36 -11.36
C ASN A 383 3.02 4.87 -11.55
N MET A 384 1.72 4.57 -11.59
CA MET A 384 1.18 3.21 -11.78
C MET A 384 1.68 2.49 -13.04
N LYS A 385 2.12 3.22 -14.09
CA LYS A 385 2.74 2.61 -15.30
C LYS A 385 4.15 2.08 -15.05
N LEU A 386 4.74 2.36 -13.88
CA LEU A 386 6.06 1.91 -13.45
C LEU A 386 6.01 0.96 -12.25
N ARG A 387 4.81 0.54 -11.80
CA ARG A 387 4.64 -0.41 -10.69
C ARG A 387 5.32 -1.75 -11.04
N PRO A 388 6.32 -2.20 -10.26
CA PRO A 388 6.90 -3.53 -10.42
C PRO A 388 5.85 -4.62 -10.19
N ASN A 389 5.91 -5.71 -10.96
CA ASN A 389 5.06 -6.89 -10.73
C ASN A 389 5.25 -7.39 -9.29
N ASP A 390 4.14 -7.52 -8.57
CA ASP A 390 4.01 -8.08 -7.21
C ASP A 390 3.64 -9.58 -7.22
N ILE A 391 3.22 -10.10 -8.38
CA ILE A 391 2.92 -11.51 -8.65
C ILE A 391 3.75 -11.98 -9.85
N GLU A 392 4.33 -13.19 -9.77
CA GLU A 392 5.01 -13.87 -10.88
C GLU A 392 4.65 -15.37 -10.90
N ASN A 393 4.47 -15.93 -12.11
CA ASN A 393 4.21 -17.36 -12.26
C ASN A 393 5.51 -18.17 -12.10
N CYS A 394 5.45 -19.27 -11.37
CA CYS A 394 6.58 -20.18 -11.14
C CYS A 394 6.19 -21.60 -11.59
N ASP A 395 7.02 -22.22 -12.42
CA ASP A 395 6.87 -23.64 -12.80
C ASP A 395 7.86 -24.48 -11.99
N MET A 396 7.31 -25.33 -11.12
CA MET A 396 8.05 -26.28 -10.27
C MET A 396 8.23 -27.66 -10.95
N GLY A 397 8.00 -27.75 -12.27
CA GLY A 397 8.14 -28.96 -13.07
C GLY A 397 6.89 -29.86 -13.01
N PRO A 398 6.81 -30.89 -13.87
CA PRO A 398 5.59 -31.70 -14.00
C PRO A 398 5.23 -32.45 -12.71
N CYS A 399 4.05 -32.17 -12.16
CA CYS A 399 3.51 -32.94 -11.03
C CYS A 399 3.40 -34.43 -11.38
N ALA A 400 4.05 -35.29 -10.61
CA ALA A 400 4.04 -36.73 -10.80
C ALA A 400 2.65 -37.33 -10.47
N LYS A 401 1.85 -37.61 -11.50
CA LYS A 401 0.68 -38.50 -11.41
C LYS A 401 1.13 -39.84 -10.85
N SER A 402 0.71 -40.15 -9.62
CA SER A 402 1.20 -41.29 -8.86
C SER A 402 0.08 -41.98 -8.09
N TRP A 403 0.28 -43.26 -7.82
CA TRP A 403 -0.58 -44.04 -6.95
C TRP A 403 -0.24 -43.69 -5.50
N PHE A 404 -1.13 -42.96 -4.84
CA PHE A 404 -1.07 -42.77 -3.39
C PHE A 404 -1.75 -43.96 -2.74
N LEU A 405 -1.13 -44.47 -1.67
CA LEU A 405 -1.60 -45.62 -0.93
C LEU A 405 -1.72 -45.20 0.53
N THR A 406 -2.78 -45.63 1.21
CA THR A 406 -2.72 -45.69 2.68
C THR A 406 -1.80 -46.82 3.10
N ASP A 407 -1.37 -46.79 4.37
CA ASP A 407 -0.89 -47.99 5.03
C ASP A 407 -1.95 -49.11 5.01
N TRP A 408 -1.49 -50.34 5.21
CA TRP A 408 -2.35 -51.51 5.38
C TRP A 408 -3.13 -51.43 6.68
N SER A 409 -4.37 -51.93 6.69
CA SER A 409 -5.18 -52.05 7.89
C SER A 409 -4.41 -52.75 9.02
N ASP A 410 -4.33 -52.12 10.20
CA ASP A 410 -3.58 -52.63 11.36
C ASP A 410 -4.02 -54.05 11.76
N ARG A 411 -5.28 -54.36 11.48
CA ARG A 411 -5.92 -55.66 11.71
C ARG A 411 -6.09 -56.41 10.39
N CYS A 412 -5.86 -57.71 10.42
CA CYS A 412 -6.32 -58.65 9.40
C CYS A 412 -7.85 -58.74 9.44
N SER A 413 -8.52 -59.04 8.32
CA SER A 413 -9.98 -59.19 8.26
C SER A 413 -10.54 -60.35 9.10
N ALA A 414 -9.68 -61.28 9.52
CA ALA A 414 -10.00 -62.40 10.39
C ALA A 414 -9.18 -62.29 11.69
N GLU A 415 -9.80 -62.57 12.84
CA GLU A 415 -9.11 -62.51 14.13
C GLU A 415 -8.14 -63.67 14.35
N CYS A 416 -8.33 -64.76 13.61
CA CYS A 416 -7.47 -65.94 13.53
C CYS A 416 -7.60 -66.57 12.13
N GLY A 417 -6.70 -67.49 11.77
CA GLY A 417 -6.67 -68.14 10.46
C GLY A 417 -6.22 -67.20 9.34
N ASP A 418 -6.51 -67.59 8.10
CA ASP A 418 -6.25 -66.78 6.91
C ASP A 418 -7.30 -65.67 6.74
N GLY A 419 -6.83 -64.47 6.39
CA GLY A 419 -7.64 -63.30 6.09
C GLY A 419 -6.89 -62.34 5.18
N VAL A 420 -7.38 -61.10 5.08
CA VAL A 420 -6.86 -60.07 4.19
C VAL A 420 -6.67 -58.76 4.94
N ARG A 421 -5.56 -58.05 4.71
CA ARG A 421 -5.43 -56.62 5.06
C ARG A 421 -5.82 -55.78 3.84
N THR A 422 -6.52 -54.69 4.08
CA THR A 422 -6.95 -53.75 3.05
C THR A 422 -6.18 -52.43 3.14
N ARG A 423 -6.09 -51.72 2.02
CA ARG A 423 -5.61 -50.32 1.96
C ARG A 423 -6.34 -49.59 0.84
N SER A 424 -6.50 -48.28 0.96
CA SER A 424 -7.02 -47.46 -0.14
C SER A 424 -5.91 -47.13 -1.12
N VAL A 425 -6.14 -47.32 -2.43
CA VAL A 425 -5.21 -46.94 -3.49
C VAL A 425 -5.89 -45.92 -4.40
N VAL A 426 -5.40 -44.67 -4.36
CA VAL A 426 -6.00 -43.54 -5.07
C VAL A 426 -5.00 -42.92 -6.04
N CYS A 427 -5.41 -42.74 -7.29
CA CYS A 427 -4.67 -41.93 -8.24
C CYS A 427 -4.96 -40.46 -7.93
N MET A 428 -3.94 -39.69 -7.51
CA MET A 428 -4.10 -38.26 -7.22
C MET A 428 -3.11 -37.43 -8.04
N THR A 429 -3.58 -36.26 -8.46
CA THR A 429 -2.75 -35.11 -8.80
C THR A 429 -2.82 -34.11 -7.65
N ASN A 430 -1.71 -33.44 -7.35
CA ASN A 430 -1.71 -32.31 -6.42
C ASN A 430 -2.41 -31.11 -7.07
N HIS A 431 -3.74 -31.08 -7.05
CA HIS A 431 -4.67 -29.93 -6.96
C HIS A 431 -6.12 -30.45 -7.03
N VAL A 432 -7.08 -29.71 -6.46
CA VAL A 432 -8.35 -30.28 -5.97
C VAL A 432 -9.47 -30.25 -7.01
N SER A 433 -10.15 -31.40 -7.19
CA SER A 433 -11.44 -31.63 -7.89
C SER A 433 -11.48 -31.36 -9.42
N SER A 434 -12.22 -32.12 -10.26
CA SER A 434 -13.02 -33.35 -10.03
C SER A 434 -13.30 -34.10 -11.36
N LEU A 435 -13.12 -35.43 -11.35
CA LEU A 435 -13.55 -36.41 -12.39
C LEU A 435 -12.94 -36.26 -13.81
N PRO A 436 -12.95 -37.32 -14.66
CA PRO A 436 -13.23 -38.74 -14.39
C PRO A 436 -11.93 -39.59 -14.26
N LEU A 437 -12.07 -40.91 -14.15
CA LEU A 437 -10.96 -41.85 -13.95
C LEU A 437 -10.30 -42.26 -15.28
N GLU A 438 -9.14 -41.67 -15.62
CA GLU A 438 -8.12 -42.29 -16.48
C GLU A 438 -6.81 -41.46 -16.40
N GLY A 439 -5.66 -42.08 -16.12
CA GLY A 439 -4.37 -41.35 -16.16
C GLY A 439 -3.25 -41.77 -15.21
N CYS A 440 -3.51 -42.58 -14.19
CA CYS A 440 -2.46 -43.45 -13.64
C CYS A 440 -2.44 -44.74 -14.47
N GLY A 441 -1.25 -45.20 -14.87
CA GLY A 441 -1.11 -46.30 -15.82
C GLY A 441 -1.56 -47.67 -15.29
N ASN A 442 -1.49 -48.69 -16.16
CA ASN A 442 -2.01 -50.05 -15.92
C ASN A 442 -1.38 -50.83 -14.73
N ASN A 443 -0.51 -50.20 -13.95
CA ASN A 443 0.22 -50.76 -12.81
C ASN A 443 -0.41 -50.43 -11.45
N ARG A 444 -1.76 -50.43 -11.34
CA ARG A 444 -2.48 -50.16 -10.08
C ARG A 444 -2.02 -51.13 -8.98
N PRO A 445 -1.45 -50.65 -7.84
CA PRO A 445 -1.11 -51.49 -6.71
C PRO A 445 -2.35 -52.20 -6.13
N SER A 446 -2.17 -53.41 -5.58
CA SER A 446 -3.28 -54.14 -4.95
C SER A 446 -3.81 -53.42 -3.71
N GLU A 447 -5.13 -53.39 -3.56
CA GLU A 447 -5.84 -52.89 -2.36
C GLU A 447 -5.97 -53.95 -1.27
N THR A 448 -5.54 -55.18 -1.56
CA THR A 448 -5.60 -56.35 -0.69
C THR A 448 -4.23 -57.07 -0.63
N THR A 449 -3.93 -57.65 0.54
CA THR A 449 -2.83 -58.59 0.74
C THR A 449 -3.25 -59.68 1.74
N PRO A 450 -2.91 -60.96 1.53
CA PRO A 450 -3.20 -62.00 2.51
C PRO A 450 -2.44 -61.78 3.83
N CYS A 451 -3.05 -62.23 4.92
CA CYS A 451 -2.47 -62.31 6.26
C CYS A 451 -2.96 -63.58 6.94
N ASN A 452 -2.13 -64.18 7.78
CA ASN A 452 -2.53 -65.31 8.64
C ASN A 452 -2.29 -64.90 10.09
N ASN A 453 -3.34 -64.96 10.92
CA ASN A 453 -3.33 -64.55 12.32
C ASN A 453 -3.11 -65.73 13.30
N GLY A 454 -2.62 -66.88 12.81
CA GLY A 454 -2.38 -68.08 13.61
C GLY A 454 -3.62 -68.98 13.76
N PRO A 455 -3.48 -70.20 14.30
CA PRO A 455 -4.56 -71.17 14.38
C PRO A 455 -5.70 -70.71 15.30
N CYS A 456 -6.95 -70.90 14.85
CA CYS A 456 -8.17 -70.46 15.56
C CYS A 456 -8.51 -71.22 16.86
N ALA A 457 -7.67 -72.14 17.32
CA ALA A 457 -7.98 -73.03 18.44
C ALA A 457 -7.54 -72.46 19.80
N GLY A 458 -8.48 -72.35 20.74
CA GLY A 458 -8.18 -72.38 22.18
C GLY A 458 -8.04 -71.05 22.92
N LYS A 459 -8.37 -69.90 22.31
CA LYS A 459 -8.40 -68.60 23.01
C LYS A 459 -9.41 -68.65 24.17
N VAL A 460 -8.97 -68.23 25.36
CA VAL A 460 -9.79 -68.09 26.56
C VAL A 460 -10.16 -66.62 26.73
N GLU A 461 -11.41 -66.32 27.07
CA GLU A 461 -11.91 -64.94 27.21
C GLU A 461 -12.94 -64.81 28.35
N TRP A 462 -13.16 -63.58 28.81
CA TRP A 462 -14.22 -63.26 29.76
C TRP A 462 -15.56 -63.12 29.04
N PHE A 463 -16.46 -64.09 29.23
CA PHE A 463 -17.83 -64.03 28.76
C PHE A 463 -18.71 -63.40 29.85
N ALA A 464 -19.36 -62.28 29.50
CA ALA A 464 -20.28 -61.58 30.38
C ALA A 464 -21.72 -61.82 29.92
N GLY A 465 -22.56 -62.32 30.82
CA GLY A 465 -23.98 -62.60 30.56
C GLY A 465 -24.83 -61.34 30.40
N GLY A 466 -26.12 -61.55 30.14
CA GLY A 466 -27.11 -60.47 30.15
C GLY A 466 -27.25 -59.83 31.53
N TRP A 467 -27.56 -58.53 31.54
CA TRP A 467 -27.89 -57.81 32.77
C TRP A 467 -29.23 -58.28 33.33
N THR A 468 -29.33 -58.38 34.66
CA THR A 468 -30.59 -58.60 35.38
C THR A 468 -31.58 -57.47 35.13
N GLN A 469 -32.83 -57.63 35.56
CA GLN A 469 -33.72 -56.50 35.76
C GLN A 469 -33.10 -55.50 36.76
N CYS A 470 -33.48 -54.23 36.64
CA CYS A 470 -33.01 -53.16 37.52
C CYS A 470 -33.55 -53.37 38.95
N SER A 471 -32.74 -53.10 39.98
CA SER A 471 -33.14 -53.27 41.40
C SER A 471 -34.29 -52.36 41.86
N SER A 472 -34.68 -51.41 41.03
CA SER A 472 -35.70 -50.39 41.27
C SER A 472 -36.68 -50.38 40.09
N GLU A 473 -37.98 -50.24 40.32
CA GLU A 473 -39.00 -50.19 39.25
C GLU A 473 -39.05 -48.81 38.55
N CYS A 474 -38.54 -47.77 39.20
CA CYS A 474 -38.43 -46.41 38.69
C CYS A 474 -37.21 -45.70 39.32
N GLY A 475 -36.76 -44.60 38.71
CA GLY A 475 -35.58 -43.85 39.15
C GLY A 475 -34.28 -44.65 39.05
N SER A 476 -33.35 -44.39 39.98
CA SER A 476 -32.03 -45.03 40.03
C SER A 476 -32.07 -46.41 40.69
N GLY A 477 -31.30 -47.36 40.15
CA GLY A 477 -31.04 -48.66 40.74
C GLY A 477 -29.70 -49.24 40.29
N THR A 478 -29.47 -50.53 40.52
CA THR A 478 -28.36 -51.28 39.91
C THR A 478 -28.84 -52.54 39.20
N GLN A 479 -28.07 -52.98 38.21
CA GLN A 479 -28.19 -54.29 37.57
C GLN A 479 -26.91 -55.09 37.84
N GLN A 480 -27.04 -56.41 37.92
CA GLN A 480 -25.93 -57.35 38.03
C GLN A 480 -25.88 -58.25 36.81
N ARG A 481 -24.73 -58.88 36.55
CA ARG A 481 -24.60 -59.95 35.54
C ARG A 481 -23.54 -60.94 35.96
N GLU A 482 -23.68 -62.16 35.49
CA GLU A 482 -22.66 -63.18 35.61
C GLU A 482 -21.49 -62.90 34.64
N VAL A 483 -20.25 -63.17 35.08
CA VAL A 483 -19.03 -62.97 34.29
C VAL A 483 -18.10 -64.17 34.53
N ILE A 484 -18.02 -65.05 33.53
CA ILE A 484 -17.27 -66.31 33.57
C ILE A 484 -16.05 -66.26 32.66
N CYS A 485 -15.01 -67.02 33.01
CA CYS A 485 -13.92 -67.32 32.10
C CYS A 485 -14.33 -68.56 31.29
N ALA A 486 -14.21 -68.53 29.96
CA ALA A 486 -14.47 -69.71 29.15
C ALA A 486 -13.56 -69.78 27.93
N ARG A 487 -13.33 -71.00 27.44
CA ARG A 487 -12.71 -71.27 26.13
C ARG A 487 -13.82 -71.57 25.14
N LYS A 488 -13.72 -70.99 23.94
CA LYS A 488 -14.59 -71.35 22.83
C LYS A 488 -13.96 -72.52 22.05
N THR A 489 -14.66 -73.64 22.00
CA THR A 489 -14.31 -74.85 21.25
C THR A 489 -15.24 -74.98 20.03
N GLU A 490 -15.04 -75.98 19.16
CA GLU A 490 -15.85 -76.11 17.92
C GLU A 490 -17.28 -76.60 18.22
N GLY A 491 -18.15 -75.64 18.58
CA GLY A 491 -19.57 -75.87 18.86
C GLY A 491 -19.97 -75.83 20.34
N ASP A 492 -19.00 -75.69 21.26
CA ASP A 492 -19.23 -75.72 22.71
C ASP A 492 -18.41 -74.64 23.46
N PHE A 493 -18.70 -74.46 24.75
CA PHE A 493 -18.06 -73.48 25.64
C PHE A 493 -17.55 -74.15 26.93
N ASP A 494 -16.26 -74.48 26.97
CA ASP A 494 -15.62 -74.97 28.20
C ASP A 494 -15.52 -73.84 29.23
N VAL A 495 -16.34 -73.90 30.29
CA VAL A 495 -16.24 -72.95 31.43
C VAL A 495 -14.98 -73.26 32.23
N LEU A 496 -14.08 -72.28 32.32
CA LEU A 496 -12.78 -72.41 32.96
C LEU A 496 -12.73 -71.71 34.32
N ASN A 497 -11.72 -72.08 35.10
CA ASN A 497 -11.41 -71.43 36.36
C ASN A 497 -11.11 -69.92 36.14
N PRO A 498 -11.71 -68.97 36.88
CA PRO A 498 -11.43 -67.54 36.77
C PRO A 498 -9.96 -67.11 36.72
N TYR A 499 -9.03 -67.90 37.27
CA TYR A 499 -7.59 -67.62 37.15
C TYR A 499 -7.04 -67.75 35.73
N GLU A 500 -7.63 -68.59 34.87
CA GLU A 500 -7.21 -68.79 33.47
C GLU A 500 -7.42 -67.54 32.60
N CYS A 501 -8.34 -66.65 32.99
CA CYS A 501 -8.56 -65.34 32.34
C CYS A 501 -7.98 -64.17 33.15
N SER A 502 -7.20 -64.41 34.21
CA SER A 502 -6.74 -63.35 35.14
C SER A 502 -5.81 -62.29 34.52
N TYR A 503 -5.16 -62.62 33.40
CA TYR A 503 -4.35 -61.68 32.62
C TYR A 503 -5.16 -60.86 31.60
N LEU A 504 -6.48 -61.07 31.52
CA LEU A 504 -7.40 -60.30 30.69
C LEU A 504 -8.25 -59.37 31.57
N GLU A 505 -8.54 -58.17 31.07
CA GLU A 505 -9.37 -57.18 31.77
C GLU A 505 -10.78 -57.73 32.01
N LYS A 506 -11.16 -57.89 33.28
CA LYS A 506 -12.44 -58.51 33.65
C LYS A 506 -13.60 -57.52 33.50
N PRO A 507 -14.64 -57.82 32.70
CA PRO A 507 -15.82 -56.98 32.58
C PRO A 507 -16.53 -56.74 33.93
N PRO A 508 -17.11 -55.56 34.17
CA PRO A 508 -17.81 -55.26 35.43
C PRO A 508 -19.06 -56.15 35.56
N SER A 509 -19.26 -56.71 36.76
CA SER A 509 -20.40 -57.57 37.12
C SER A 509 -21.59 -56.81 37.70
N GLN A 510 -21.47 -55.50 37.92
CA GLN A 510 -22.55 -54.61 38.38
C GLN A 510 -22.48 -53.28 37.61
N GLN A 511 -23.62 -52.69 37.30
CA GLN A 511 -23.74 -51.33 36.75
C GLN A 511 -24.92 -50.57 37.37
N SER A 512 -24.92 -49.25 37.29
CA SER A 512 -26.09 -48.43 37.59
C SER A 512 -27.11 -48.50 36.45
N CYS A 513 -28.40 -48.57 36.80
CA CYS A 513 -29.51 -48.40 35.88
C CYS A 513 -30.31 -47.16 36.27
N TYR A 514 -30.83 -46.45 35.27
CA TYR A 514 -31.77 -45.34 35.47
C TYR A 514 -33.01 -45.60 34.63
N LEU A 515 -34.14 -45.82 35.30
CA LEU A 515 -35.45 -45.93 34.69
C LEU A 515 -36.16 -44.56 34.69
N LYS A 516 -37.40 -44.52 34.20
CA LYS A 516 -38.20 -43.28 34.24
C LYS A 516 -38.29 -42.76 35.69
N PRO A 517 -38.35 -41.42 35.90
CA PRO A 517 -38.61 -40.82 37.21
C PRO A 517 -39.82 -41.49 37.88
N CYS A 518 -39.78 -41.63 39.21
CA CYS A 518 -40.84 -42.31 39.95
C CYS A 518 -42.13 -41.49 39.98
N GLY A 519 -42.02 -40.16 39.83
CA GLY A 519 -43.13 -39.23 39.83
C GLY A 519 -43.73 -39.03 41.23
N SER A 520 -44.44 -37.93 41.41
CA SER A 520 -44.95 -37.57 42.74
C SER A 520 -46.00 -38.57 43.24
N LYS A 521 -45.86 -39.00 44.50
CA LYS A 521 -46.72 -40.00 45.15
C LYS A 521 -47.30 -39.46 46.47
N TRP A 522 -48.43 -40.03 46.90
CA TRP A 522 -49.03 -39.70 48.20
C TRP A 522 -48.32 -40.44 49.32
N PHE A 523 -47.66 -39.68 50.19
CA PHE A 523 -47.12 -40.15 51.46
C PHE A 523 -48.08 -39.78 52.59
N HIS A 524 -48.11 -40.58 53.65
CA HIS A 524 -48.95 -40.32 54.82
C HIS A 524 -48.25 -40.76 56.11
N THR A 525 -48.61 -40.13 57.23
CA THR A 525 -48.17 -40.57 58.56
C THR A 525 -49.02 -41.73 59.06
N GLU A 526 -48.55 -42.39 60.10
CA GLU A 526 -49.41 -43.17 60.99
C GLU A 526 -50.55 -42.31 61.56
N TRP A 527 -51.63 -42.98 61.96
CA TRP A 527 -52.80 -42.33 62.56
C TRP A 527 -52.53 -41.82 63.97
N SER A 528 -53.08 -40.65 64.30
CA SER A 528 -53.09 -40.10 65.65
C SER A 528 -53.83 -41.01 66.65
N THR A 529 -53.60 -40.78 67.93
CA THR A 529 -54.52 -41.25 68.97
C THR A 529 -55.95 -40.76 68.69
N CYS A 530 -56.96 -41.59 68.98
CA CYS A 530 -58.36 -41.23 68.80
C CYS A 530 -58.78 -40.09 69.75
N SER A 531 -59.59 -39.14 69.27
CA SER A 531 -60.01 -37.97 70.05
C SER A 531 -60.94 -38.28 71.24
N LYS A 532 -61.47 -39.52 71.33
CA LYS A 532 -62.12 -40.09 72.51
C LYS A 532 -61.66 -41.53 72.73
N SER A 533 -61.74 -42.03 73.95
CA SER A 533 -61.51 -43.44 74.29
C SER A 533 -62.69 -44.37 73.94
N CYS A 534 -63.92 -43.83 73.87
CA CYS A 534 -65.18 -44.53 73.64
C CYS A 534 -66.27 -43.52 73.24
N GLU A 535 -67.49 -43.98 72.92
CA GLU A 535 -68.62 -43.17 72.43
C GLU A 535 -68.31 -42.34 71.16
N GLY A 536 -67.46 -42.87 70.27
CA GLY A 536 -67.18 -42.31 68.95
C GLY A 536 -66.28 -41.06 68.99
N GLY A 537 -65.01 -41.25 68.64
CA GLY A 537 -64.05 -40.19 68.33
C GLY A 537 -63.64 -40.20 66.85
N PHE A 538 -62.65 -39.38 66.53
CA PHE A 538 -61.96 -39.38 65.23
C PHE A 538 -60.45 -39.41 65.45
N ARG A 539 -59.72 -40.06 64.53
CA ARG A 539 -58.27 -39.95 64.43
C ARG A 539 -57.89 -39.35 63.09
N VAL A 540 -56.75 -38.67 63.05
CA VAL A 540 -56.27 -37.94 61.89
C VAL A 540 -54.85 -38.37 61.55
N ARG A 541 -54.47 -38.28 60.28
CA ARG A 541 -53.08 -38.45 59.83
C ARG A 541 -52.75 -37.33 58.84
N GLU A 542 -51.48 -36.96 58.77
CA GLU A 542 -51.04 -36.01 57.75
C GLU A 542 -50.82 -36.75 56.43
N VAL A 543 -51.28 -36.17 55.32
CA VAL A 543 -51.17 -36.73 53.96
C VAL A 543 -50.56 -35.67 53.05
N ARG A 544 -49.42 -35.98 52.42
CA ARG A 544 -48.68 -35.06 51.55
C ARG A 544 -48.35 -35.73 50.22
N CYS A 545 -48.60 -35.04 49.12
CA CYS A 545 -48.05 -35.40 47.82
C CYS A 545 -46.59 -34.93 47.78
N LEU A 546 -45.63 -35.84 47.62
CA LEU A 546 -44.21 -35.51 47.52
C LEU A 546 -43.65 -35.94 46.17
N SER A 547 -42.73 -35.14 45.63
CA SER A 547 -41.94 -35.42 44.43
C SER A 547 -40.73 -36.33 44.73
N ASP A 548 -40.02 -36.76 43.69
CA ASP A 548 -38.84 -37.65 43.77
C ASP A 548 -37.67 -37.06 44.58
N ASP A 549 -37.68 -35.74 44.82
CA ASP A 549 -36.73 -34.97 45.64
C ASP A 549 -37.25 -34.69 47.07
N MET A 550 -38.34 -35.35 47.49
CA MET A 550 -39.05 -35.15 48.76
C MET A 550 -39.66 -33.75 48.96
N THR A 551 -39.74 -32.92 47.91
CA THR A 551 -40.46 -31.63 47.97
C THR A 551 -41.97 -31.81 47.85
N ALA A 552 -42.75 -30.87 48.41
CA ALA A 552 -44.20 -30.90 48.30
C ALA A 552 -44.66 -30.62 46.86
N SER A 553 -45.42 -31.55 46.28
CA SER A 553 -45.93 -31.49 44.91
C SER A 553 -47.46 -31.43 44.87
N THR A 554 -48.01 -31.06 43.73
CA THR A 554 -49.45 -31.07 43.42
C THR A 554 -49.81 -32.04 42.28
N GLN A 555 -48.85 -32.82 41.79
CA GLN A 555 -49.01 -33.67 40.60
C GLN A 555 -49.51 -35.10 40.89
N CYS A 556 -49.80 -35.43 42.15
CA CYS A 556 -50.43 -36.71 42.52
C CYS A 556 -51.93 -36.72 42.19
N ASP A 557 -52.45 -37.85 41.71
CA ASP A 557 -53.88 -38.02 41.42
C ASP A 557 -54.75 -37.81 42.68
N PRO A 558 -55.67 -36.84 42.72
CA PRO A 558 -56.58 -36.62 43.85
C PRO A 558 -57.49 -37.81 44.18
N GLN A 559 -57.82 -38.67 43.21
CA GLN A 559 -58.64 -39.88 43.44
C GLN A 559 -57.89 -40.93 44.27
N LEU A 560 -56.56 -40.90 44.25
CA LEU A 560 -55.70 -41.81 45.01
C LEU A 560 -55.21 -41.19 46.33
N LYS A 561 -55.74 -40.03 46.74
CA LYS A 561 -55.37 -39.39 48.01
C LYS A 561 -55.89 -40.21 49.21
N PRO A 562 -55.02 -40.69 50.12
CA PRO A 562 -55.46 -41.34 51.36
C PRO A 562 -56.32 -40.43 52.23
N GLU A 563 -57.33 -40.97 52.91
CA GLU A 563 -58.17 -40.20 53.83
C GLU A 563 -57.34 -39.63 54.99
N GLU A 564 -57.55 -38.35 55.33
CA GLU A 564 -56.85 -37.64 56.41
C GLU A 564 -57.51 -37.80 57.78
N LYS A 565 -58.75 -38.29 57.83
CA LYS A 565 -59.57 -38.38 59.05
C LYS A 565 -60.56 -39.55 58.97
N GLU A 566 -60.51 -40.46 59.94
CA GLU A 566 -61.44 -41.59 60.05
C GLU A 566 -62.08 -41.68 61.45
N PRO A 567 -63.29 -42.24 61.59
CA PRO A 567 -63.93 -42.48 62.88
C PRO A 567 -63.23 -43.62 63.65
N CYS A 568 -63.17 -43.51 64.97
CA CYS A 568 -62.55 -44.50 65.83
C CYS A 568 -63.25 -44.60 67.19
N ASN A 569 -63.02 -45.71 67.91
CA ASN A 569 -63.58 -45.96 69.24
C ASN A 569 -65.10 -45.77 69.32
N THR A 570 -65.83 -46.29 68.33
CA THR A 570 -67.30 -46.28 68.22
C THR A 570 -67.98 -47.30 69.14
N GLN A 571 -67.34 -47.66 70.24
CA GLN A 571 -67.78 -48.63 71.25
C GLN A 571 -68.13 -47.91 72.55
N ASP A 572 -69.09 -48.44 73.29
CA ASP A 572 -69.56 -47.84 74.54
C ASP A 572 -68.53 -47.95 75.68
N CYS A 573 -68.54 -46.98 76.60
CA CYS A 573 -67.57 -46.90 77.68
C CYS A 573 -67.81 -47.93 78.80
N ILE A 574 -67.20 -49.12 78.72
CA ILE A 574 -67.20 -50.11 79.81
C ILE A 574 -66.04 -49.81 80.78
N PRO A 575 -66.30 -49.58 82.08
CA PRO A 575 -65.24 -49.38 83.08
C PRO A 575 -64.69 -50.72 83.60
N GLU A 576 -63.46 -51.06 83.25
CA GLU A 576 -62.78 -52.25 83.77
C GLU A 576 -62.42 -52.10 85.26
N ILE A 577 -62.53 -53.21 86.01
CA ILE A 577 -62.15 -53.33 87.42
C ILE A 577 -61.31 -54.61 87.55
N ASP A 578 -60.05 -54.47 87.97
CA ASP A 578 -59.11 -55.59 88.14
C ASP A 578 -59.64 -56.67 89.10
N GLU A 579 -59.80 -57.90 88.60
CA GLU A 579 -60.34 -59.03 89.37
C GLU A 579 -59.42 -59.49 90.52
N ASN A 580 -58.13 -59.14 90.51
CA ASN A 580 -57.17 -59.64 91.49
C ASN A 580 -57.26 -58.99 92.88
N CYS A 581 -58.13 -57.97 93.06
CA CYS A 581 -58.25 -57.23 94.31
C CYS A 581 -59.69 -57.28 94.87
N LYS A 582 -59.97 -58.31 95.69
CA LYS A 582 -61.29 -58.58 96.30
C LYS A 582 -61.23 -58.53 97.83
N ASP A 583 -62.29 -58.04 98.46
CA ASP A 583 -62.41 -57.98 99.92
C ASP A 583 -62.65 -59.39 100.52
N LYS A 584 -61.92 -59.73 101.59
CA LYS A 584 -62.00 -61.03 102.27
C LYS A 584 -63.14 -61.13 103.29
N TYR A 585 -63.68 -60.00 103.74
CA TYR A 585 -64.75 -59.92 104.74
C TYR A 585 -65.82 -58.90 104.32
N TYR A 586 -67.09 -59.22 104.56
CA TYR A 586 -68.25 -58.40 104.15
C TYR A 586 -68.36 -57.04 104.87
N ASN A 587 -67.63 -56.86 105.98
CA ASN A 587 -67.63 -55.66 106.81
C ASN A 587 -66.43 -54.71 106.51
N CYS A 588 -65.68 -54.94 105.42
CA CYS A 588 -64.58 -54.07 104.98
C CYS A 588 -64.98 -52.59 104.77
N ASN A 589 -66.26 -52.32 104.53
CA ASN A 589 -66.88 -50.99 104.53
C ASN A 589 -66.54 -50.19 105.82
N VAL A 590 -66.57 -50.88 106.97
CA VAL A 590 -66.33 -50.29 108.30
C VAL A 590 -64.83 -50.00 108.50
N VAL A 591 -63.96 -50.86 107.96
CA VAL A 591 -62.50 -50.69 107.98
C VAL A 591 -62.08 -49.41 107.25
N VAL A 592 -62.76 -49.10 106.12
CA VAL A 592 -62.61 -47.83 105.40
C VAL A 592 -63.12 -46.64 106.21
N GLN A 593 -64.33 -46.72 106.77
CA GLN A 593 -64.92 -45.63 107.57
C GLN A 593 -64.08 -45.30 108.81
N ALA A 594 -63.52 -46.31 109.48
CA ALA A 594 -62.60 -46.18 110.61
C ALA A 594 -61.15 -45.80 110.21
N ARG A 595 -60.87 -45.56 108.91
CA ARG A 595 -59.55 -45.23 108.35
C ARG A 595 -58.44 -46.25 108.62
N LEU A 596 -58.79 -47.51 108.89
CA LEU A 596 -57.86 -48.57 109.28
C LEU A 596 -57.02 -49.12 108.10
N CYS A 597 -57.34 -48.75 106.86
CA CYS A 597 -56.60 -49.11 105.63
C CYS A 597 -55.12 -48.72 105.60
N VAL A 598 -54.62 -47.93 106.57
CA VAL A 598 -53.19 -47.63 106.73
C VAL A 598 -52.39 -48.86 107.21
N TYR A 599 -53.00 -49.72 108.02
CA TYR A 599 -52.35 -50.93 108.52
C TYR A 599 -52.36 -52.05 107.47
N THR A 600 -51.22 -52.70 107.29
CA THR A 600 -50.99 -53.72 106.23
C THR A 600 -52.01 -54.86 106.26
N TYR A 601 -52.35 -55.38 107.44
CA TYR A 601 -53.37 -56.43 107.62
C TYR A 601 -54.73 -56.04 107.05
N TYR A 602 -55.20 -54.82 107.33
CA TYR A 602 -56.48 -54.33 106.81
C TYR A 602 -56.40 -53.99 105.32
N LYS A 603 -55.25 -53.47 104.86
CA LYS A 603 -55.01 -53.17 103.44
C LYS A 603 -55.06 -54.42 102.54
N THR A 604 -54.61 -55.58 103.03
CA THR A 604 -54.71 -56.86 102.30
C THR A 604 -56.05 -57.56 102.51
N ALA A 605 -56.63 -57.53 103.71
CA ALA A 605 -57.92 -58.15 103.99
C ALA A 605 -59.10 -57.41 103.30
N CYS A 606 -58.96 -56.11 103.06
CA CYS A 606 -59.98 -55.24 102.46
C CYS A 606 -59.45 -54.54 101.20
N CYS A 607 -58.85 -55.32 100.29
CA CYS A 607 -58.18 -54.83 99.08
C CYS A 607 -59.07 -53.90 98.24
N ALA A 608 -60.29 -54.35 97.89
CA ALA A 608 -61.18 -53.61 96.99
C ALA A 608 -61.67 -52.32 97.65
N SER A 609 -62.11 -52.41 98.90
CA SER A 609 -62.63 -51.29 99.67
C SER A 609 -61.56 -50.22 99.93
N CYS A 610 -60.35 -50.61 100.32
CA CYS A 610 -59.26 -49.65 100.57
C CYS A 610 -58.75 -49.02 99.26
N THR A 611 -58.61 -49.79 98.17
CA THR A 611 -58.11 -49.28 96.88
C THR A 611 -59.09 -48.32 96.21
N ARG A 612 -60.41 -48.56 96.33
CA ARG A 612 -61.47 -47.65 95.85
C ARG A 612 -61.46 -46.27 96.50
N VAL A 613 -60.87 -46.12 97.70
CA VAL A 613 -60.69 -44.81 98.34
C VAL A 613 -59.35 -44.19 97.98
N ALA A 614 -58.28 -44.98 97.84
CA ALA A 614 -56.99 -44.47 97.38
C ALA A 614 -57.09 -43.81 95.98
N ASN A 615 -57.85 -44.41 95.06
CA ASN A 615 -58.00 -43.92 93.69
C ASN A 615 -59.01 -42.76 93.52
N ARG A 616 -59.47 -42.12 94.61
CA ARG A 616 -60.47 -41.03 94.57
C ARG A 616 -59.91 -39.61 94.71
N GLN A 617 -58.58 -39.45 94.66
CA GLN A 617 -57.88 -38.19 94.37
C GLN A 617 -56.61 -38.50 93.55
N PRO A 618 -56.06 -37.54 92.77
CA PRO A 618 -56.44 -36.12 92.64
C PRO A 618 -56.95 -35.73 91.22
N GLY A 619 -57.41 -34.48 91.07
CA GLY A 619 -57.69 -33.88 89.76
C GLY A 619 -57.83 -32.36 89.83
N PHE A 620 -57.44 -31.67 88.74
CA PHE A 620 -57.60 -30.23 88.48
C PHE A 620 -56.85 -29.20 89.35
N LEU A 621 -55.52 -29.13 89.16
CA LEU A 621 -54.77 -27.88 88.93
C LEU A 621 -53.58 -28.22 87.99
N GLY A 622 -53.27 -27.48 86.92
CA GLY A 622 -54.04 -26.43 86.26
C GLY A 622 -53.16 -25.52 85.38
N ARG A 623 -53.32 -25.58 84.05
CA ARG A 623 -52.59 -24.76 83.03
C ARG A 623 -51.08 -25.11 82.90
N ARG A 624 -50.40 -24.73 81.81
CA ARG A 624 -50.74 -23.72 80.78
C ARG A 624 -50.41 -24.16 79.37
#